data_AF-A0A1Y5FQR6-F1
#
_entry.id   AF-A0A1Y5FQR6-F1
#
_cell.length_a   1.000
_cell.length_b   1.000
_cell.length_c   1.000
_cell.angle_alpha   90.00
_cell.angle_beta   90.00
_cell.angle_gamma   90.00
#
_symmetry.space_group_name_H-M   'P 1'
#
loop_
_entity.id
_entity.type
_entity.pdbx_description
1 polymer ?
#
loop_
_entity_poly.entity_id
_entity_poly.type
_entity_poly.pdbx_seq_one_letter_code
_entity_poly.pdbx_strand_id
1 'polypeptide(L)'
;MDFNLNEEQRAFQDAARAFAEGEMAPHAAQWDEEKIFPRDTIAAAGAMGFCGMYSPEAQGGMGMSRLDATIVLEELAAACSSTAAFIS
;
A
#
# COMPACT_ATOMS: atom_id res chain seq x y z
N MET A 1 27.91 -3.55 -4.57
CA MET A 1 26.45 -3.49 -4.78
C MET A 1 25.85 -3.30 -3.41
N ASP A 2 25.08 -2.23 -3.22
CA ASP A 2 24.37 -1.97 -1.97
C ASP A 2 22.93 -2.45 -2.13
N PHE A 3 22.44 -3.20 -1.16
CA PHE A 3 21.10 -3.80 -1.15
C PHE A 3 20.25 -3.27 0.01
N ASN A 4 20.78 -2.32 0.79
CA ASN A 4 20.02 -1.70 1.86
C ASN A 4 19.02 -0.69 1.29
N LEU A 5 17.87 -0.58 1.95
CA LEU A 5 16.94 0.52 1.69
C LEU A 5 17.58 1.84 2.15
N ASN A 6 17.37 2.89 1.36
CA ASN A 6 17.70 4.24 1.81
C ASN A 6 16.65 4.74 2.83
N GLU A 7 16.87 5.92 3.41
CA GLU A 7 15.99 6.48 4.44
C GLU A 7 14.56 6.73 3.95
N GLU A 8 14.42 7.20 2.71
CA GLU A 8 13.12 7.46 2.08
C GLU A 8 12.33 6.16 1.85
N GLN A 9 13.02 5.13 1.34
CA GLN A 9 12.48 3.79 1.15
C GLN A 9 12.06 3.13 2.47
N ARG A 10 12.85 3.33 3.54
CA ARG A 10 12.45 2.89 4.89
C ARG A 10 11.20 3.64 5.35
N ALA A 11 11.10 4.94 5.11
CA ALA A 11 9.90 5.69 5.46
C ALA A 11 8.65 5.19 4.71
N PHE A 12 8.77 4.85 3.42
CA PHE A 12 7.68 4.22 2.67
C PHE A 12 7.30 2.85 3.25
N GLN A 13 8.31 2.04 3.58
CA GLN A 13 8.10 0.74 4.22
C GLN A 13 7.32 0.86 5.53
N ASP A 14 7.78 1.75 6.43
CA ASP A 14 7.19 1.92 7.75
C ASP A 14 5.76 2.48 7.66
N ALA A 15 5.52 3.43 6.76
CA ALA A 15 4.18 3.99 6.53
C ALA A 15 3.20 2.96 5.96
N ALA A 16 3.63 2.17 4.96
CA ALA A 16 2.82 1.13 4.36
C ALA A 16 2.50 0.02 5.37
N ARG A 17 3.50 -0.39 6.16
CA ARG A 17 3.34 -1.39 7.23
C ARG A 17 2.36 -0.94 8.29
N ALA A 18 2.48 0.30 8.78
CA ALA A 18 1.58 0.82 9.80
C ALA A 18 0.13 0.86 9.30
N PHE A 19 -0.09 1.26 8.05
CA PHE A 19 -1.42 1.23 7.43
C PHE A 19 -1.93 -0.21 7.27
N ALA A 20 -1.09 -1.11 6.78
CA ALA A 20 -1.45 -2.51 6.56
C ALA A 20 -1.83 -3.22 7.88
N GLU A 21 -1.05 -3.03 8.94
CA GLU A 21 -1.30 -3.62 10.25
C GLU A 21 -2.51 -3.01 10.98
N GLY A 22 -2.76 -1.71 10.78
CA GLY A 22 -3.87 -1.00 11.43
C GLY A 22 -5.21 -1.14 10.71
N GLU A 23 -5.22 -0.96 9.39
CA GLU A 23 -6.44 -0.75 8.60
C GLU A 23 -6.82 -1.96 7.75
N MET A 24 -5.90 -2.90 7.49
CA MET A 24 -6.14 -4.07 6.62
C MET A 24 -6.13 -5.39 7.40
N ALA A 25 -5.03 -5.70 8.09
CA ALA A 25 -4.79 -7.00 8.71
C ALA A 25 -5.89 -7.45 9.70
N PRO A 26 -6.46 -6.57 10.55
CA PRO A 26 -7.51 -6.97 11.50
C PRO A 26 -8.80 -7.44 10.83
N HIS A 27 -9.05 -7.03 9.59
CA HIS A 27 -10.30 -7.26 8.89
C HIS A 27 -10.16 -8.24 7.69
N ALA A 28 -8.93 -8.49 7.25
CA ALA A 28 -8.64 -9.28 6.04
C ALA A 28 -9.35 -10.64 5.99
N ALA A 29 -9.35 -11.40 7.09
CA ALA A 29 -9.98 -12.71 7.14
C ALA A 29 -11.51 -12.65 6.97
N GLN A 30 -12.16 -11.69 7.62
CA GLN A 30 -13.61 -11.49 7.49
C GLN A 30 -13.95 -11.04 6.06
N TRP A 31 -13.18 -10.11 5.50
CA TRP A 31 -13.44 -9.64 4.13
C TRP A 31 -13.34 -10.76 3.11
N ASP A 32 -12.38 -11.67 3.28
CA ASP A 32 -12.24 -12.85 2.42
C ASP A 32 -13.43 -13.82 2.56
N GLU A 33 -13.76 -14.20 3.81
CA GLU A 33 -14.86 -15.13 4.10
C GLU A 33 -16.23 -14.61 3.60
N GLU A 34 -16.50 -13.33 3.85
CA GLU A 34 -17.78 -12.68 3.54
C GLU A 34 -17.81 -12.02 2.14
N LYS A 35 -16.69 -12.06 1.40
CA LYS A 35 -16.53 -11.46 0.06
C LYS A 35 -16.80 -9.95 0.07
N ILE A 36 -16.33 -9.26 1.09
CA ILE A 36 -16.49 -7.82 1.26
C ILE A 36 -15.42 -7.08 0.47
N PHE A 37 -15.84 -6.08 -0.30
CA PHE A 37 -14.92 -5.11 -0.89
C PHE A 37 -14.77 -3.90 0.05
N PRO A 38 -13.58 -3.68 0.66
CA PRO A 38 -13.40 -2.70 1.73
C PRO A 38 -13.24 -1.28 1.19
N ARG A 39 -14.34 -0.66 0.76
CA ARG A 39 -14.34 0.68 0.13
C ARG A 39 -13.68 1.75 0.99
N ASP A 40 -13.94 1.75 2.29
CA ASP A 40 -13.42 2.76 3.21
C ASP A 40 -11.90 2.62 3.38
N THR A 41 -11.40 1.39 3.49
CA THR A 41 -9.96 1.11 3.52
C THR A 41 -9.28 1.51 2.21
N ILE A 42 -9.90 1.23 1.05
CA ILE A 42 -9.37 1.68 -0.25
C ILE A 42 -9.34 3.22 -0.34
N ALA A 43 -10.37 3.91 0.15
CA ALA A 43 -10.39 5.37 0.21
C ALA A 43 -9.29 5.92 1.14
N ALA A 44 -9.06 5.28 2.29
CA ALA A 44 -7.98 5.62 3.20
C ALA A 44 -6.59 5.41 2.58
N ALA A 45 -6.39 4.29 1.86
CA ALA A 45 -5.17 4.03 1.09
C ALA A 45 -4.96 5.09 0.00
N GLY A 46 -6.04 5.52 -0.67
CA GLY A 46 -6.00 6.61 -1.64
C GLY A 46 -5.60 7.95 -1.03
N ALA A 47 -6.08 8.27 0.17
CA ALA A 47 -5.68 9.48 0.90
C ALA A 47 -4.20 9.49 1.31
N MET A 48 -3.61 8.31 1.49
CA MET A 48 -2.17 8.11 1.70
C MET A 48 -1.34 8.16 0.40
N GLY A 49 -1.98 8.25 -0.77
CA GLY A 49 -1.31 8.27 -2.07
C GLY A 49 -1.02 6.89 -2.67
N PHE A 50 -1.38 5.79 -1.98
CA PHE A 50 -1.07 4.44 -2.44
C PHE A 50 -1.81 4.04 -3.73
N CYS A 51 -2.96 4.65 -4.02
CA CYS A 51 -3.70 4.40 -5.27
C CYS A 51 -3.12 5.14 -6.49
N GLY A 52 -2.08 5.97 -6.31
CA GLY A 52 -1.49 6.81 -7.35
C GLY A 52 0.03 6.70 -7.43
N MET A 53 0.62 5.58 -6.96
CA MET A 53 2.07 5.45 -6.78
C MET A 53 2.87 5.82 -8.03
N TYR A 54 2.51 5.29 -9.20
CA TYR A 54 3.22 5.55 -10.46
C TYR A 54 2.76 6.80 -11.21
N SER A 55 1.62 7.35 -10.82
CA SER A 55 1.01 8.47 -11.55
C SER A 55 1.85 9.74 -11.35
N PRO A 56 2.00 10.58 -12.39
CA PRO A 56 2.75 11.83 -12.24
C PRO A 56 2.13 12.75 -11.19
N GLU A 57 2.97 13.48 -10.45
CA GLU A 57 2.52 14.47 -9.46
C GLU A 57 1.60 15.54 -10.08
N ALA A 58 1.84 15.92 -11.34
CA ALA A 58 0.99 16.85 -12.08
C ALA A 58 -0.48 16.36 -12.26
N GLN A 59 -0.74 15.09 -12.02
CA GLN A 59 -2.07 14.46 -12.05
C GLN A 59 -2.54 14.02 -10.65
N GLY A 60 -1.85 14.43 -9.59
CA GLY A 60 -2.15 14.06 -8.21
C GLY A 60 -1.62 12.68 -7.78
N GLY A 61 -0.67 12.11 -8.52
CA GLY A 61 0.03 10.88 -8.13
C GLY A 61 1.31 11.14 -7.32
N MET A 62 2.04 10.07 -7.00
CA MET A 62 3.29 10.15 -6.21
C MET A 62 4.57 10.06 -7.05
N GLY A 63 4.48 9.79 -8.36
CA GLY A 63 5.65 9.74 -9.25
C GLY A 63 6.72 8.74 -8.83
N MET A 64 6.37 7.72 -8.04
CA MET A 64 7.31 6.77 -7.45
C MET A 64 8.03 5.93 -8.51
N SER A 65 9.26 5.55 -8.18
CA SER A 65 9.95 4.51 -8.93
C SER A 65 9.29 3.14 -8.71
N ARG A 66 9.59 2.18 -9.59
CA ARG A 66 9.12 0.80 -9.43
C ARG A 66 9.60 0.16 -8.13
N LEU A 67 10.82 0.49 -7.69
CA LEU A 67 11.37 -0.08 -6.46
C LEU A 67 10.61 0.45 -5.25
N ASP A 68 10.38 1.76 -5.18
CA ASP A 68 9.70 2.38 -4.04
C ASP A 68 8.24 1.91 -3.92
N ALA A 69 7.54 1.82 -5.06
CA ALA A 69 6.19 1.26 -5.08
C ALA A 69 6.14 -0.23 -4.70
N THR A 70 7.18 -1.01 -5.06
CA THR A 70 7.27 -2.42 -4.67
C THR A 70 7.40 -2.57 -3.16
N ILE A 71 8.19 -1.70 -2.52
CA ILE A 71 8.36 -1.70 -1.06
C ILE A 71 7.02 -1.45 -0.36
N VAL A 72 6.24 -0.48 -0.85
CA VAL A 72 4.88 -0.23 -0.33
C VAL A 72 3.97 -1.44 -0.56
N LEU A 73 3.95 -1.97 -1.78
CA LEU A 73 3.04 -3.05 -2.16
C LEU A 73 3.34 -4.35 -1.38
N GLU A 74 4.60 -4.64 -1.08
CA GLU A 74 5.00 -5.80 -0.27
C GLU A 74 4.37 -5.75 1.13
N GLU A 75 4.40 -4.60 1.79
CA GLU A 75 3.83 -4.43 3.13
C GLU A 75 2.29 -4.51 3.10
N LEU A 76 1.63 -3.93 2.10
CA LEU A 76 0.17 -4.04 1.93
C LEU A 76 -0.25 -5.50 1.65
N ALA A 77 0.50 -6.20 0.80
CA ALA A 77 0.23 -7.58 0.43
C ALA A 77 0.47 -8.57 1.58
N ALA A 78 1.38 -8.24 2.51
CA ALA A 78 1.61 -9.00 3.73
C ALA A 78 0.37 -9.01 4.66
N ALA A 79 -0.43 -7.93 4.66
CA ALA A 79 -1.68 -7.87 5.42
C ALA A 79 -2.86 -8.53 4.68
N CYS A 80 -3.05 -8.19 3.40
CA CYS A 80 -4.14 -8.74 2.59
C CYS A 80 -3.84 -8.65 1.10
N SER A 81 -3.39 -9.75 0.50
CA SER A 81 -3.02 -9.79 -0.91
C SER A 81 -4.17 -9.44 -1.87
N SER A 82 -5.40 -9.86 -1.55
CA SER A 82 -6.58 -9.57 -2.38
C SER A 82 -6.92 -8.07 -2.38
N THR A 83 -6.84 -7.41 -1.22
CA THR A 83 -7.07 -5.96 -1.12
C THR A 83 -5.93 -5.16 -1.75
N ALA A 84 -4.67 -5.58 -1.54
CA ALA A 84 -3.50 -4.95 -2.14
C ALA A 84 -3.56 -4.96 -3.68
N ALA A 85 -4.09 -6.03 -4.28
CA ALA A 85 -4.26 -6.14 -5.73
C ALA A 85 -5.23 -5.10 -6.35
N PHE A 86 -6.04 -4.42 -5.53
CA PHE A 86 -6.89 -3.32 -6.00
C PHE A 86 -6.24 -1.93 -5.89
N ILE A 87 -5.10 -1.80 -5.21
CA ILE A 87 -4.50 -0.51 -4.88
C ILE A 87 -3.52 -0.04 -5.97
N SER A 88 -2.76 -0.93 -6.64
CA SER A 88 -1.93 -0.56 -7.79
C SER A 88 -1.41 -1.75 -8.59
#